data_AF-A0A6L9ZJN4-F1
#
_entry.id   AF-A0A6L9ZJN4-F1
#
_cell.length_a   1.000
_cell.length_b   1.000
_cell.length_c   1.000
_cell.angle_alpha   90.00
_cell.angle_beta   90.00
_cell.angle_gamma   90.00
#
_symmetry.space_group_name_H-M   'P 1'
#
loop_
_entity.id
_entity.type
_entity.pdbx_description
1 polymer ?
#
loop_
_entity_poly.entity_id
_entity_poly.type
_entity_poly.pdbx_seq_one_letter_code
_entity_poly.pdbx_strand_id
1 'polypeptide(L)'
;MPRKTQKKATSNSLPQENALSFSSIHARINFLNEQHKKLLTKIKRKKTELSNLTQQMQTLTQEMVQKSRPFYEKINSLDQKIHGLFEKILSNKRLGKRQKQEVLEIYQVLQLTGKISPRPEYFSQPSSANVQDEDEDRDDYEQTKEKDFFGENHHYDENEDISQPRPSRDLRKIFLKLADKFHPDKASDNETRIFYTEIMKEINIAYQSGDLARLLEIERDKNQENVKFSQNDSEKECEQLEKEIELLSQQYEQVKLELREVKKTPQGNMVKQYRKAKRQGENLMEMLIAEAEVDLHSLQALHDFVKDFKDRKITLKEFVRGPNYVNIDDMEDMINEMFVVVNI
;
A
#
# COMPACT_ATOMS: atom_id res chain seq x y z
N MET A 1 99.99 20.94 -16.29
CA MET A 1 99.59 20.71 -14.89
C MET A 1 99.39 22.06 -14.20
N PRO A 2 98.62 22.20 -13.11
CA PRO A 2 97.16 22.05 -12.90
C PRO A 2 96.54 23.42 -12.46
N ARG A 3 95.21 23.68 -12.39
CA ARG A 3 94.29 23.27 -11.32
C ARG A 3 92.84 23.67 -11.65
N LYS A 4 91.92 22.75 -11.35
CA LYS A 4 90.44 22.85 -11.34
C LYS A 4 89.92 23.88 -10.33
N THR A 5 88.70 24.39 -10.59
CA THR A 5 87.49 24.52 -9.71
C THR A 5 86.55 25.56 -10.33
N GLN A 6 85.22 25.51 -10.36
CA GLN A 6 84.17 24.58 -9.95
C GLN A 6 82.87 25.10 -10.61
N LYS A 7 82.05 24.21 -11.19
CA LYS A 7 80.67 24.52 -11.60
C LYS A 7 79.81 24.76 -10.35
N LYS A 8 79.02 25.83 -10.33
CA LYS A 8 77.78 25.90 -9.54
C LYS A 8 76.61 25.91 -10.51
N ALA A 9 75.96 24.75 -10.62
CA ALA A 9 74.64 24.63 -11.20
C ALA A 9 73.63 25.03 -10.13
N THR A 10 72.88 26.09 -10.36
CA THR A 10 71.60 26.36 -9.70
C THR A 10 70.50 25.82 -10.60
N SER A 11 70.19 24.54 -10.44
CA SER A 11 68.94 23.95 -10.91
C SER A 11 67.85 24.25 -9.89
N ASN A 12 66.96 25.20 -10.21
CA ASN A 12 65.67 25.32 -9.56
C ASN A 12 64.61 25.31 -10.66
N SER A 13 64.18 24.10 -11.04
CA SER A 13 63.08 23.88 -11.98
C SER A 13 62.13 22.82 -11.42
N LEU A 14 61.45 23.14 -10.32
CA LEU A 14 60.30 22.39 -9.80
C LEU A 14 59.28 23.39 -9.23
N PRO A 15 58.42 24.00 -10.08
CA PRO A 15 57.06 24.32 -9.60
C PRO A 15 55.92 24.08 -10.61
N GLN A 16 56.19 23.78 -11.89
CA GLN A 16 55.14 23.79 -12.94
C GLN A 16 54.29 22.51 -13.01
N GLU A 17 54.88 21.32 -12.83
CA GLU A 17 54.14 20.05 -12.90
C GLU A 17 53.12 19.89 -11.75
N ASN A 18 53.50 20.29 -10.53
CA ASN A 18 52.62 20.25 -9.36
C ASN A 18 51.44 21.23 -9.47
N ALA A 19 51.63 22.41 -10.07
CA ALA A 19 50.56 23.40 -10.25
C ALA A 19 49.50 22.94 -11.27
N LEU A 20 49.91 22.27 -12.35
CA LEU A 20 49.02 21.70 -13.36
C LEU A 20 48.23 20.50 -12.81
N SER A 21 48.90 19.62 -12.06
CA SER A 21 48.25 18.50 -11.36
C SER A 21 47.22 18.99 -10.34
N PHE A 22 47.56 20.02 -9.54
CA PHE A 22 46.65 20.62 -8.57
C PHE A 22 45.41 21.24 -9.22
N SER A 23 45.58 21.95 -10.34
CA SER A 23 44.46 22.50 -11.14
C SER A 23 43.55 21.39 -11.68
N SER A 24 44.11 20.27 -12.12
CA SER A 24 43.36 19.11 -12.62
C SER A 24 42.53 18.42 -11.53
N ILE A 25 43.07 18.28 -10.32
CA ILE A 25 42.37 17.71 -9.16
C ILE A 25 41.23 18.63 -8.71
N HIS A 26 41.46 19.95 -8.68
CA HIS A 26 40.41 20.91 -8.34
C HIS A 26 39.27 20.91 -9.36
N ALA A 27 39.58 20.78 -10.66
CA ALA A 27 38.56 20.60 -11.69
C ALA A 27 37.75 19.32 -11.48
N ARG A 28 38.40 18.21 -11.07
CA ARG A 28 37.74 16.95 -10.73
C ARG A 28 36.83 17.09 -9.51
N ILE A 29 37.30 17.70 -8.43
CA ILE A 29 36.50 17.97 -7.21
C ILE A 29 35.26 18.81 -7.56
N ASN A 30 35.42 19.85 -8.39
CA ASN A 30 34.31 20.69 -8.82
C ASN A 30 33.28 19.89 -9.62
N PHE A 31 33.73 19.05 -10.56
CA PHE A 31 32.85 18.17 -11.33
C PHE A 31 32.09 17.17 -10.45
N LEU A 32 32.78 16.50 -9.51
CA LEU A 32 32.16 15.57 -8.56
C LEU A 32 31.14 16.30 -7.68
N ASN A 33 31.47 17.50 -7.19
CA ASN A 33 30.55 18.33 -6.42
C ASN A 33 29.28 18.68 -7.19
N GLU A 34 29.38 19.00 -8.49
CA GLU A 34 28.21 19.23 -9.33
C GLU A 34 27.34 17.97 -9.46
N GLN A 35 27.96 16.81 -9.69
CA GLN A 35 27.24 15.54 -9.81
C GLN A 35 26.54 15.17 -8.50
N HIS A 36 27.23 15.32 -7.37
CA HIS A 36 26.69 15.16 -6.03
C HIS A 36 25.45 16.05 -5.82
N LYS A 37 25.55 17.36 -6.09
CA LYS A 37 24.41 18.30 -6.00
C LYS A 37 23.24 17.91 -6.90
N LYS A 38 23.51 17.48 -8.13
CA LYS A 38 22.48 17.01 -9.08
C LYS A 38 21.77 15.77 -8.55
N LEU A 39 22.51 14.81 -7.97
CA LEU A 39 21.94 13.60 -7.37
C LEU A 39 21.06 13.92 -6.16
N LEU A 40 21.53 14.75 -5.22
CA LEU A 40 20.74 15.21 -4.08
C LEU A 40 19.40 15.81 -4.53
N THR A 41 19.46 16.72 -5.51
CA THR A 41 18.25 17.35 -6.08
C THR A 41 17.30 16.32 -6.69
N LYS A 42 17.82 15.33 -7.41
CA LYS A 42 17.03 14.26 -8.03
C LYS A 42 16.38 13.35 -6.98
N ILE A 43 17.12 12.97 -5.93
CA ILE A 43 16.62 12.16 -4.81
C ILE A 43 15.51 12.91 -4.09
N LYS A 44 15.75 14.18 -3.72
CA LYS A 44 14.76 15.04 -3.07
C LYS A 44 13.46 15.12 -3.88
N ARG A 45 13.54 15.42 -5.18
CA ARG A 45 12.37 15.44 -6.08
C ARG A 45 11.61 14.12 -6.09
N LYS A 46 12.32 12.99 -6.17
CA LYS A 46 11.68 11.66 -6.20
C LYS A 46 11.05 11.27 -4.86
N LYS A 47 11.69 11.61 -3.74
CA LYS A 47 11.11 11.43 -2.40
C LYS A 47 9.87 12.28 -2.20
N THR A 48 9.87 13.53 -2.65
CA THR A 48 8.66 14.37 -2.65
C THR A 48 7.56 13.77 -3.53
N GLU A 49 7.89 13.24 -4.72
CA GLU A 49 6.92 12.55 -5.57
C GLU A 49 6.30 11.33 -4.88
N LEU A 50 7.14 10.51 -4.21
CA LEU A 50 6.70 9.34 -3.46
C LEU A 50 5.79 9.74 -2.28
N SER A 51 6.21 10.70 -1.47
CA SER A 51 5.42 11.20 -0.34
C SER A 51 4.06 11.74 -0.79
N ASN A 52 4.04 12.58 -1.83
CA ASN A 52 2.79 13.13 -2.39
C ASN A 52 1.86 12.04 -2.92
N LEU A 53 2.40 10.98 -3.53
CA LEU A 53 1.60 9.84 -4.00
C LEU A 53 1.02 9.08 -2.81
N THR A 54 1.84 8.77 -1.80
CA THR A 54 1.39 8.06 -0.58
C THR A 54 0.32 8.82 0.17
N GLN A 55 0.49 10.13 0.36
CA GLN A 55 -0.52 10.97 0.99
C GLN A 55 -1.82 10.98 0.18
N GLN A 56 -1.75 11.09 -1.15
CA GLN A 56 -2.95 11.04 -1.98
C GLN A 56 -3.67 9.70 -1.92
N MET A 57 -2.94 8.58 -1.87
CA MET A 57 -3.54 7.26 -1.66
C MET A 57 -4.29 7.20 -0.33
N GLN A 58 -3.67 7.68 0.75
CA GLN A 58 -4.27 7.69 2.08
C GLN A 58 -5.53 8.56 2.12
N THR A 59 -5.45 9.80 1.63
CA THR A 59 -6.60 10.72 1.61
C THR A 59 -7.75 10.16 0.78
N LEU A 60 -7.47 9.64 -0.42
CA LEU A 60 -8.52 9.07 -1.29
C LEU A 60 -9.17 7.84 -0.65
N THR A 61 -8.37 6.96 -0.03
CA THR A 61 -8.88 5.77 0.68
C THR A 61 -9.76 6.17 1.87
N GLN A 62 -9.32 7.16 2.67
CA GLN A 62 -10.10 7.67 3.79
C GLN A 62 -11.42 8.29 3.34
N GLU A 63 -11.39 9.10 2.28
CA GLU A 63 -12.60 9.70 1.72
C GLU A 63 -13.58 8.63 1.22
N MET A 64 -13.08 7.60 0.53
CA MET A 64 -13.89 6.46 0.09
C MET A 64 -14.57 5.75 1.24
N VAL A 65 -13.80 5.37 2.27
CA VAL A 65 -14.34 4.69 3.45
C VAL A 65 -15.37 5.57 4.17
N GLN A 66 -15.09 6.87 4.33
CA GLN A 66 -15.99 7.79 5.01
C GLN A 66 -17.32 7.93 4.26
N LYS A 67 -17.29 8.05 2.94
CA LYS A 67 -18.48 8.20 2.10
C LYS A 67 -19.27 6.91 1.92
N SER A 68 -18.61 5.75 1.84
CA SER A 68 -19.27 4.46 1.63
C SER A 68 -19.83 3.83 2.91
N ARG A 69 -19.23 4.13 4.08
CA ARG A 69 -19.64 3.58 5.38
C ARG A 69 -21.16 3.61 5.66
N PRO A 70 -21.88 4.73 5.53
CA PRO A 70 -23.31 4.75 5.82
C PRO A 70 -24.14 3.83 4.91
N PHE A 71 -23.71 3.64 3.65
CA PHE A 71 -24.36 2.72 2.73
C PHE A 71 -24.10 1.27 3.13
N TYR A 72 -22.85 0.93 3.43
CA TYR A 72 -22.48 -0.40 3.90
C TYR A 72 -23.23 -0.80 5.19
N GLU A 73 -23.34 0.11 6.15
CA GLU A 73 -24.10 -0.13 7.40
C GLU A 73 -25.59 -0.36 7.12
N LYS A 74 -26.20 0.40 6.19
CA LYS A 74 -27.61 0.22 5.81
C LYS A 74 -27.84 -1.08 5.03
N ILE A 75 -26.99 -1.39 4.06
CA ILE A 75 -27.03 -2.62 3.26
C ILE A 75 -26.95 -3.83 4.18
N ASN A 76 -25.95 -3.88 5.08
CA ASN A 76 -25.82 -4.97 6.04
C ASN A 76 -27.02 -5.08 6.99
N SER A 77 -27.58 -3.95 7.42
CA SER A 77 -28.79 -3.97 8.26
C SER A 77 -29.99 -4.55 7.53
N LEU A 78 -30.18 -4.22 6.25
CA LEU A 78 -31.26 -4.76 5.43
C LEU A 78 -31.05 -6.24 5.12
N ASP A 79 -29.84 -6.63 4.77
CA ASP A 79 -29.44 -8.03 4.54
C ASP A 79 -29.81 -8.90 5.76
N GLN A 80 -29.38 -8.51 6.96
CA GLN A 80 -29.74 -9.21 8.20
C GLN A 80 -31.25 -9.27 8.45
N LYS A 81 -31.98 -8.19 8.14
CA LYS A 81 -33.45 -8.18 8.27
C LYS A 81 -34.10 -9.14 7.29
N ILE A 82 -33.63 -9.21 6.05
CA ILE A 82 -34.12 -10.15 5.03
C ILE A 82 -33.93 -11.58 5.52
N HIS A 83 -32.73 -11.92 6.00
CA HIS A 83 -32.49 -13.25 6.60
C HIS A 83 -33.45 -13.55 7.75
N GLY A 84 -33.65 -12.61 8.68
CA GLY A 84 -34.59 -12.76 9.79
C GLY A 84 -36.06 -12.87 9.35
N LEU A 85 -36.42 -12.36 8.17
CA LEU A 85 -37.75 -12.58 7.59
C LEU A 85 -37.88 -14.00 7.05
N PHE A 86 -36.87 -14.50 6.31
CA PHE A 86 -36.86 -15.87 5.82
C PHE A 86 -36.92 -16.90 6.95
N GLU A 87 -36.16 -16.72 8.03
CA GLU A 87 -36.25 -17.57 9.23
C GLU A 87 -37.68 -17.62 9.80
N LYS A 88 -38.34 -16.46 9.92
CA LYS A 88 -39.72 -16.37 10.43
C LYS A 88 -40.73 -17.03 9.49
N ILE A 89 -40.53 -16.93 8.18
CA ILE A 89 -41.37 -17.58 7.18
C ILE A 89 -41.19 -19.10 7.25
N LEU A 90 -39.96 -19.59 7.21
CA LEU A 90 -39.64 -21.02 7.18
C LEU A 90 -40.00 -21.74 8.51
N SER A 91 -39.89 -21.06 9.65
CA SER A 91 -40.32 -21.59 10.96
C SER A 91 -41.84 -21.58 11.18
N ASN A 92 -42.61 -20.92 10.32
CA ASN A 92 -44.06 -20.82 10.48
C ASN A 92 -44.75 -22.19 10.32
N LYS A 93 -45.52 -22.61 11.32
CA LYS A 93 -46.25 -23.88 11.32
C LYS A 93 -47.43 -23.93 10.33
N ARG A 94 -47.88 -22.77 9.82
CA ARG A 94 -49.01 -22.68 8.89
C ARG A 94 -48.65 -22.95 7.42
N LEU A 95 -47.35 -22.93 7.08
CA LEU A 95 -46.87 -23.25 5.73
C LEU A 95 -46.68 -24.76 5.60
N GLY A 96 -47.26 -25.36 4.56
CA GLY A 96 -47.08 -26.78 4.25
C GLY A 96 -45.65 -27.11 3.78
N LYS A 97 -45.23 -28.38 3.86
CA LYS A 97 -43.86 -28.81 3.50
C LYS A 97 -43.42 -28.34 2.11
N ARG A 98 -44.26 -28.55 1.09
CA ARG A 98 -43.98 -28.11 -0.30
C ARG A 98 -43.80 -26.60 -0.41
N GLN A 99 -44.65 -25.82 0.26
CA GLN A 99 -44.56 -24.36 0.24
C GLN A 99 -43.29 -23.85 0.92
N LYS A 100 -42.84 -24.52 1.99
CA LYS A 100 -41.56 -24.19 2.64
C LYS A 100 -40.37 -24.47 1.72
N GLN A 101 -40.42 -25.56 0.97
CA GLN A 101 -39.38 -25.89 -0.01
C GLN A 101 -39.29 -24.83 -1.11
N GLU A 102 -40.42 -24.40 -1.67
CA GLU A 102 -40.44 -23.32 -2.68
C GLU A 102 -39.85 -22.01 -2.15
N VAL A 103 -40.15 -21.64 -0.90
CA VAL A 103 -39.55 -20.47 -0.24
C VAL A 103 -38.04 -20.64 0.00
N LEU A 104 -37.62 -21.85 0.38
CA LEU A 104 -36.22 -22.17 0.65
C LEU A 104 -35.39 -22.08 -0.64
N GLU A 105 -35.91 -22.56 -1.76
CA GLU A 105 -35.25 -22.48 -3.07
C GLU A 105 -35.03 -21.02 -3.48
N ILE A 106 -36.05 -20.15 -3.34
CA ILE A 106 -35.88 -18.71 -3.59
C ILE A 106 -34.79 -18.13 -2.69
N TYR A 107 -34.81 -18.49 -1.41
CA TYR A 107 -33.83 -17.99 -0.44
C TYR A 107 -32.40 -18.42 -0.80
N GLN A 108 -32.20 -19.64 -1.30
CA GLN A 108 -30.90 -20.12 -1.79
C GLN A 108 -30.50 -19.41 -3.08
N VAL A 109 -31.41 -19.23 -4.03
CA VAL A 109 -31.14 -18.51 -5.29
C VAL A 109 -30.71 -17.07 -5.02
N LEU A 110 -31.36 -16.36 -4.10
CA LEU A 110 -30.97 -15.01 -3.71
C LEU A 110 -29.55 -14.94 -3.12
N GLN A 111 -29.12 -15.98 -2.41
CA GLN A 111 -27.76 -16.08 -1.87
C GLN A 111 -26.73 -16.42 -2.95
N LEU A 112 -27.04 -17.40 -3.80
CA LEU A 112 -26.18 -17.85 -4.91
C LEU A 112 -25.95 -16.73 -5.93
N THR A 113 -26.97 -15.93 -6.21
CA THR A 113 -26.89 -14.77 -7.13
C THR A 113 -26.31 -13.52 -6.47
N GLY A 114 -25.90 -13.59 -5.19
CA GLY A 114 -25.29 -12.47 -4.47
C GLY A 114 -26.22 -11.31 -4.15
N LYS A 115 -27.55 -11.51 -4.25
CA LYS A 115 -28.54 -10.48 -3.86
C LYS A 115 -28.63 -10.29 -2.35
N ILE A 116 -28.32 -11.34 -1.59
CA ILE A 116 -28.13 -11.31 -0.13
C ILE A 116 -26.92 -12.16 0.26
N SER A 117 -26.40 -11.98 1.47
CA SER A 117 -25.22 -12.69 1.95
C SER A 117 -25.45 -14.20 2.13
N PRO A 118 -24.45 -15.06 1.90
CA PRO A 118 -24.62 -16.51 2.01
C PRO A 118 -24.72 -16.97 3.48
N ARG A 119 -25.59 -17.96 3.72
CA ARG A 119 -25.75 -18.68 5.00
C ARG A 119 -25.52 -20.18 4.82
N PRO A 120 -24.35 -20.70 5.23
CA PRO A 120 -23.92 -22.09 4.99
C PRO A 120 -24.93 -23.16 5.40
N GLU A 121 -25.70 -22.91 6.46
CA GLU A 121 -26.72 -23.80 7.03
C GLU A 121 -27.79 -24.23 6.01
N TYR A 122 -28.01 -23.43 4.96
CA TYR A 122 -29.03 -23.67 3.94
C TYR A 122 -28.47 -24.21 2.62
N PHE A 123 -27.15 -24.44 2.50
CA PHE A 123 -26.53 -25.02 1.30
C PHE A 123 -26.47 -26.56 1.32
N SER A 124 -26.84 -27.20 2.44
CA SER A 124 -26.60 -28.64 2.68
C SER A 124 -27.86 -29.51 2.67
N GLN A 125 -29.02 -29.01 2.27
CA GLN A 125 -30.21 -29.86 2.10
C GLN A 125 -30.33 -30.28 0.63
N PRO A 126 -29.89 -31.49 0.26
CA PRO A 126 -30.27 -32.04 -1.04
C PRO A 126 -31.80 -32.15 -1.06
N SER A 127 -32.38 -31.59 -2.12
CA SER A 127 -33.79 -31.72 -2.48
C SER A 127 -34.13 -33.20 -2.66
N SER A 128 -34.44 -33.89 -1.58
CA SER A 128 -34.89 -35.29 -1.61
C SER A 128 -36.39 -35.32 -1.91
N ALA A 129 -36.72 -35.05 -3.17
CA ALA A 129 -37.97 -35.48 -3.78
C ALA A 129 -37.63 -36.47 -4.90
N ASN A 130 -37.83 -37.76 -4.58
CA ASN A 130 -37.91 -38.92 -5.47
C ASN A 130 -36.62 -39.42 -6.14
N VAL A 131 -35.92 -40.33 -5.44
CA VAL A 131 -35.54 -41.62 -6.03
C VAL A 131 -35.86 -42.68 -4.98
N GLN A 132 -37.02 -43.31 -5.13
CA GLN A 132 -37.22 -44.67 -4.65
C GLN A 132 -36.81 -45.60 -5.80
N ASP A 133 -36.20 -46.70 -5.38
CA ASP A 133 -35.88 -47.92 -6.12
C ASP A 133 -34.42 -48.12 -6.55
N GLU A 134 -33.87 -49.09 -5.83
CA GLU A 134 -32.92 -50.14 -6.21
C GLU A 134 -31.45 -49.98 -5.82
N ASP A 135 -31.11 -50.82 -4.85
CA ASP A 135 -29.81 -51.23 -4.36
C ASP A 135 -28.83 -51.53 -5.51
N GLU A 136 -27.58 -51.07 -5.37
CA GLU A 136 -26.39 -51.95 -5.44
C GLU A 136 -25.11 -51.10 -5.32
N ASP A 137 -24.31 -51.46 -4.32
CA ASP A 137 -22.86 -51.40 -4.28
C ASP A 137 -22.13 -50.05 -4.43
N ARG A 138 -21.84 -49.44 -3.27
CA ARG A 138 -20.44 -49.18 -2.92
C ARG A 138 -20.21 -48.95 -1.43
N ASP A 139 -19.49 -49.90 -0.85
CA ASP A 139 -18.87 -49.82 0.46
C ASP A 139 -17.87 -48.65 0.59
N ASP A 140 -17.76 -48.23 1.84
CA ASP A 140 -16.63 -47.59 2.52
C ASP A 140 -16.65 -46.06 2.68
N TYR A 141 -17.40 -45.64 3.70
CA TYR A 141 -17.10 -44.46 4.49
C TYR A 141 -16.96 -44.88 5.95
N GLU A 142 -15.79 -44.70 6.53
CA GLU A 142 -15.52 -44.09 7.84
C GLU A 142 -13.99 -44.10 8.04
N GLN A 143 -13.27 -43.10 8.54
CA GLN A 143 -13.61 -41.90 9.28
C GLN A 143 -12.29 -41.15 9.56
N THR A 144 -12.37 -39.83 9.75
CA THR A 144 -11.45 -38.96 10.52
C THR A 144 -10.03 -38.66 10.02
N LYS A 145 -9.81 -37.39 9.65
CA LYS A 145 -9.17 -36.37 10.52
C LYS A 145 -9.13 -35.00 9.82
N GLU A 146 -10.22 -34.24 9.94
CA GLU A 146 -10.09 -32.78 9.99
C GLU A 146 -9.92 -32.41 11.46
N LYS A 147 -8.77 -31.83 11.78
CA LYS A 147 -8.50 -31.21 13.06
C LYS A 147 -7.96 -29.80 12.82
N ASP A 148 -8.71 -28.86 13.38
CA ASP A 148 -8.22 -27.69 14.10
C ASP A 148 -7.87 -26.43 13.28
N PHE A 149 -8.94 -25.80 12.77
CA PHE A 149 -9.05 -24.35 12.64
C PHE A 149 -9.57 -23.81 14.00
N PHE A 150 -8.71 -23.05 14.70
CA PHE A 150 -8.85 -22.40 16.02
C PHE A 150 -8.42 -23.18 17.27
N GLY A 151 -7.17 -22.93 17.68
CA GLY A 151 -6.88 -22.47 19.04
C GLY A 151 -5.91 -23.34 19.84
N GLU A 152 -4.63 -22.98 19.83
CA GLU A 152 -3.86 -23.04 21.09
C GLU A 152 -2.67 -22.08 21.11
N ASN A 153 -2.50 -21.49 22.30
CA ASN A 153 -1.49 -20.52 22.71
C ASN A 153 -0.06 -20.98 22.43
N HIS A 154 0.70 -20.15 21.71
CA HIS A 154 2.15 -20.09 21.88
C HIS A 154 2.51 -18.86 22.72
N HIS A 155 3.03 -19.14 23.91
CA HIS A 155 3.88 -18.27 24.70
C HIS A 155 5.04 -17.79 23.81
N TYR A 156 5.15 -16.49 23.60
CA TYR A 156 6.36 -15.86 23.06
C TYR A 156 6.88 -14.91 24.12
N ASP A 157 7.87 -15.37 24.87
CA ASP A 157 8.84 -14.48 25.49
C ASP A 157 10.14 -14.58 24.67
N GLU A 158 10.83 -13.45 24.63
CA GLU A 158 12.20 -13.22 24.17
C GLU A 158 12.48 -13.01 22.67
N ASN A 159 12.32 -11.74 22.28
CA ASN A 159 13.35 -10.93 21.61
C ASN A 159 13.95 -11.43 20.29
N GLU A 160 13.24 -11.24 19.17
CA GLU A 160 13.89 -10.98 17.87
C GLU A 160 13.20 -9.83 17.13
N ASP A 161 13.82 -8.65 17.22
CA ASP A 161 13.49 -7.43 16.49
C ASP A 161 13.80 -7.63 14.99
N ILE A 162 12.76 -7.92 14.21
CA ILE A 162 12.84 -8.09 12.75
C ILE A 162 12.40 -6.79 12.05
N SER A 163 13.32 -6.31 11.21
CA SER A 163 13.15 -5.35 10.10
C SER A 163 13.19 -3.86 10.43
N GLN A 164 14.34 -3.38 10.90
CA GLN A 164 14.91 -2.15 10.32
C GLN A 164 16.16 -2.51 9.49
N PRO A 165 16.29 -2.04 8.23
CA PRO A 165 17.52 -2.20 7.49
C PRO A 165 18.64 -1.58 8.32
N ARG A 166 19.65 -2.37 8.70
CA ARG A 166 20.77 -1.86 9.48
C ARG A 166 21.36 -0.66 8.74
N PRO A 167 21.43 0.53 9.36
CA PRO A 167 21.91 1.72 8.69
C PRO A 167 23.33 1.45 8.18
N SER A 168 23.60 1.81 6.92
CA SER A 168 24.91 1.57 6.32
C SER A 168 26.01 2.20 7.18
N ARG A 169 27.20 1.59 7.21
CA ARG A 169 28.31 2.07 8.07
C ARG A 169 28.61 3.55 7.84
N ASP A 170 28.39 4.04 6.63
CA ASP A 170 28.64 5.43 6.25
C ASP A 170 27.49 6.37 6.64
N LEU A 171 26.22 5.92 6.58
CA LEU A 171 25.08 6.65 7.15
C LEU A 171 25.27 6.88 8.66
N ARG A 172 25.69 5.85 9.39
CA ARG A 172 25.96 5.94 10.84
C ARG A 172 27.09 6.91 11.16
N LYS A 173 28.17 6.93 10.37
CA LYS A 173 29.30 7.86 10.58
C LYS A 173 28.86 9.32 10.44
N ILE A 174 28.13 9.64 9.38
CA ILE A 174 27.67 11.02 9.13
C ILE A 174 26.65 11.43 10.20
N PHE A 175 25.75 10.53 10.59
CA PHE A 175 24.85 10.75 11.71
C PHE A 175 25.60 11.09 13.00
N LEU A 176 26.59 10.28 13.40
CA LEU A 176 27.37 10.53 14.62
C LEU A 176 28.14 11.85 14.55
N LYS A 177 28.71 12.19 13.39
CA LYS A 177 29.42 13.46 13.16
C LYS A 177 28.48 14.66 13.30
N LEU A 178 27.28 14.58 12.74
CA LEU A 178 26.27 15.64 12.85
C LEU A 178 25.68 15.74 14.26
N ALA A 179 25.40 14.60 14.90
CA ALA A 179 24.90 14.52 16.26
C ALA A 179 25.89 15.13 17.26
N ASP A 180 27.19 14.86 17.09
CA ASP A 180 28.24 15.43 17.94
C ASP A 180 28.38 16.95 17.74
N LYS A 181 28.14 17.45 16.52
CA LYS A 181 28.21 18.89 16.21
C LYS A 181 26.99 19.69 16.68
N PHE A 182 25.79 19.14 16.53
CA PHE A 182 24.51 19.82 16.79
C PHE A 182 23.77 19.27 18.01
N HIS A 183 24.47 18.68 18.98
CA HIS A 183 23.85 18.19 20.21
C HIS A 183 23.33 19.36 21.07
N PRO A 184 22.06 19.35 21.52
CA PRO A 184 21.46 20.46 22.28
C PRO A 184 22.21 20.79 23.59
N ASP A 185 22.92 19.82 24.17
CA ASP A 185 23.73 20.01 25.39
C ASP A 185 25.01 20.80 25.16
N LYS A 186 25.46 20.95 23.91
CA LYS A 186 26.64 21.75 23.55
C LYS A 186 26.31 23.22 23.26
N ALA A 187 25.05 23.63 23.41
CA ALA A 187 24.62 25.00 23.19
C ALA A 187 24.87 25.88 24.43
N SER A 188 25.58 26.98 24.23
CA SER A 188 25.88 27.98 25.27
C SER A 188 24.68 28.86 25.63
N ASP A 189 23.78 29.10 24.67
CA ASP A 189 22.63 30.01 24.80
C ASP A 189 21.30 29.31 24.50
N ASN A 190 20.20 29.85 25.03
CA ASN A 190 18.85 29.28 24.87
C ASN A 190 18.39 29.26 23.40
N GLU A 191 18.70 30.31 22.62
CA GLU A 191 18.41 30.37 21.19
C GLU A 191 19.18 29.29 20.41
N THR A 192 20.47 29.11 20.71
CA THR A 192 21.32 28.07 20.11
C THR A 192 20.83 26.67 20.48
N ARG A 193 20.29 26.48 21.69
CA ARG A 193 19.71 25.20 22.12
C ARG A 193 18.44 24.86 21.35
N ILE A 194 17.56 25.82 21.12
CA ILE A 194 16.35 25.63 20.30
C ILE A 194 16.76 25.27 18.87
N PHE A 195 17.70 26.02 18.29
CA PHE A 195 18.23 25.77 16.94
C PHE A 195 18.87 24.38 16.80
N TYR A 196 19.70 23.96 17.76
CA TYR A 196 20.30 22.62 17.78
C TYR A 196 19.26 21.52 17.96
N THR A 197 18.21 21.77 18.76
CA THR A 197 17.11 20.81 18.93
C THR A 197 16.34 20.59 17.63
N GLU A 198 16.05 21.65 16.87
CA GLU A 198 15.39 21.54 15.56
C GLU A 198 16.26 20.78 14.55
N ILE A 199 17.55 21.11 14.48
CA ILE A 199 18.50 20.40 13.61
C ILE A 199 18.61 18.92 14.00
N MET A 200 18.67 18.61 15.29
CA MET A 200 18.80 17.24 15.77
C MET A 200 17.54 16.41 15.48
N LYS A 201 16.35 17.03 15.50
CA LYS A 201 15.11 16.37 15.01
C LYS A 201 15.22 16.01 13.54
N GLU A 202 15.70 16.92 12.69
CA GLU A 202 15.89 16.64 11.26
C GLU A 202 16.92 15.54 11.01
N ILE A 203 18.05 15.56 11.73
CA ILE A 203 19.10 14.53 11.66
C ILE A 203 18.53 13.16 12.05
N ASN A 204 17.76 13.08 13.14
CA ASN A 204 17.15 11.83 13.59
C ASN A 204 16.15 11.28 12.58
N ILE A 205 15.29 12.13 11.99
CA ILE A 205 14.34 11.72 10.95
C ILE A 205 15.09 11.19 9.71
N ALA A 206 16.14 11.89 9.28
CA ALA A 206 16.96 11.47 8.15
C ALA A 206 17.65 10.13 8.42
N TYR A 207 18.20 9.93 9.62
CA TYR A 207 18.85 8.67 10.00
C TYR A 207 17.86 7.49 10.05
N GLN A 208 16.71 7.67 10.70
CA GLN A 208 15.67 6.64 10.80
C GLN A 208 15.10 6.24 9.43
N SER A 209 15.00 7.19 8.50
CA SER A 209 14.51 6.95 7.14
C SER A 209 15.61 6.50 6.15
N GLY A 210 16.84 6.24 6.63
CA GLY A 210 17.96 5.85 5.76
C GLY A 210 18.38 6.94 4.77
N ASP A 211 18.07 8.21 5.05
CA ASP A 211 18.23 9.33 4.14
C ASP A 211 19.62 9.95 4.18
N LEU A 212 20.58 9.27 3.56
CA LEU A 212 21.94 9.79 3.44
C LEU A 212 21.98 11.14 2.73
N ALA A 213 21.24 11.30 1.64
CA ALA A 213 21.13 12.56 0.91
C ALA A 213 20.77 13.72 1.84
N ARG A 214 19.79 13.53 2.73
CA ARG A 214 19.40 14.57 3.69
C ARG A 214 20.48 14.85 4.74
N LEU A 215 21.17 13.82 5.24
CA LEU A 215 22.29 14.01 6.17
C LEU A 215 23.44 14.80 5.52
N LEU A 216 23.80 14.49 4.27
CA LEU A 216 24.84 15.21 3.54
C LEU A 216 24.43 16.66 3.19
N GLU A 217 23.15 16.91 2.90
CA GLU A 217 22.62 18.27 2.77
C GLU A 217 22.78 19.06 4.07
N ILE A 218 22.38 18.49 5.21
CA ILE A 218 22.50 19.13 6.54
C ILE A 218 23.97 19.42 6.86
N GLU A 219 24.87 18.49 6.56
CA GLU A 219 26.31 18.69 6.73
C GLU A 219 26.83 19.87 5.90
N ARG A 220 26.46 19.92 4.61
CA ARG A 220 26.95 20.96 3.68
C ARG A 220 26.39 22.34 3.98
N ASP A 221 25.09 22.44 4.24
CA ASP A 221 24.41 23.71 4.51
C ASP A 221 24.94 24.37 5.82
N LYS A 222 25.55 23.57 6.71
CA LYS A 222 26.02 24.02 8.04
C LYS A 222 27.54 23.93 8.23
N ASN A 223 28.29 23.53 7.20
CA ASN A 223 29.76 23.54 7.15
C ASN A 223 30.33 24.64 6.23
N GLN A 224 29.55 25.65 5.83
CA GLN A 224 30.00 26.72 4.92
C GLN A 224 31.11 27.65 5.47
N GLU A 225 31.72 27.35 6.62
CA GLU A 225 32.90 28.05 7.11
C GLU A 225 34.17 27.18 7.02
N ASN A 226 35.09 27.64 6.18
CA ASN A 226 36.52 27.32 6.11
C ASN A 226 36.96 25.92 5.67
N VAL A 227 37.51 25.81 4.45
CA VAL A 227 38.69 24.95 4.23
C VAL A 227 39.64 25.55 3.19
N LYS A 228 40.91 25.77 3.57
CA LYS A 228 42.06 25.94 2.66
C LYS A 228 42.77 24.58 2.60
N PHE A 229 42.91 23.98 1.42
CA PHE A 229 43.39 22.60 1.27
C PHE A 229 44.88 22.49 0.95
N SER A 230 45.52 21.44 1.47
CA SER A 230 46.83 20.94 1.03
C SER A 230 46.66 19.83 -0.03
N GLN A 231 47.69 19.57 -0.85
CA GLN A 231 47.59 18.68 -2.02
C GLN A 231 47.21 17.22 -1.69
N ASN A 232 47.67 16.67 -0.55
CA ASN A 232 47.32 15.31 -0.12
C ASN A 232 45.90 15.19 0.46
N ASP A 233 45.29 16.31 0.85
CA ASP A 233 43.92 16.32 1.37
C ASP A 233 42.90 16.32 0.21
N SER A 234 43.26 16.89 -0.94
CA SER A 234 42.40 16.96 -2.13
C SER A 234 42.14 15.60 -2.80
N GLU A 235 43.11 14.67 -2.81
CA GLU A 235 42.90 13.32 -3.35
C GLU A 235 41.96 12.48 -2.48
N LYS A 236 42.12 12.56 -1.15
CA LYS A 236 41.22 11.89 -0.21
C LYS A 236 39.80 12.44 -0.28
N GLU A 237 39.65 13.75 -0.49
CA GLU A 237 38.34 14.39 -0.71
C GLU A 237 37.69 13.89 -2.00
N CYS A 238 38.44 13.75 -3.10
CA CYS A 238 37.94 13.13 -4.33
C CYS A 238 37.41 11.71 -4.09
N GLU A 239 38.18 10.85 -3.43
CA GLU A 239 37.77 9.47 -3.15
C GLU A 239 36.52 9.40 -2.24
N GLN A 240 36.40 10.31 -1.27
CA GLN A 240 35.22 10.41 -0.41
C GLN A 240 33.99 10.84 -1.21
N LEU A 241 34.11 11.89 -2.03
CA LEU A 241 33.03 12.38 -2.90
C LEU A 241 32.57 11.31 -3.90
N GLU A 242 33.49 10.52 -4.46
CA GLU A 242 33.14 9.43 -5.37
C GLU A 242 32.32 8.33 -4.68
N LYS A 243 32.72 7.93 -3.46
CA LYS A 243 31.96 6.98 -2.64
C LYS A 243 30.58 7.51 -2.26
N GLU A 244 30.49 8.79 -1.91
CA GLU A 244 29.20 9.44 -1.61
C GLU A 244 28.29 9.47 -2.85
N ILE A 245 28.83 9.81 -4.02
CA ILE A 245 28.09 9.79 -5.30
C ILE A 245 27.58 8.39 -5.62
N GLU A 246 28.39 7.35 -5.39
CA GLU A 246 27.98 5.96 -5.59
C GLU A 246 26.78 5.61 -4.69
N LEU A 247 26.88 5.94 -3.39
CA LEU A 247 25.82 5.65 -2.43
C LEU A 247 24.55 6.46 -2.70
N LEU A 248 24.67 7.73 -3.11
CA LEU A 248 23.54 8.54 -3.57
C LEU A 248 22.91 7.97 -4.85
N SER A 249 23.71 7.43 -5.77
CA SER A 249 23.20 6.80 -6.98
C SER A 249 22.37 5.55 -6.65
N GLN A 250 22.86 4.72 -5.72
CA GLN A 250 22.10 3.58 -5.19
C GLN A 250 20.79 4.03 -4.52
N GLN A 251 20.85 5.05 -3.66
CA GLN A 251 19.66 5.61 -3.01
C GLN A 251 18.65 6.16 -4.03
N TYR A 252 19.12 6.81 -5.09
CA TYR A 252 18.26 7.32 -6.16
C TYR A 252 17.53 6.21 -6.91
N GLU A 253 18.23 5.12 -7.25
CA GLU A 253 17.61 3.96 -7.89
C GLU A 253 16.62 3.25 -6.97
N GLN A 254 16.94 3.14 -5.67
CA GLN A 254 16.04 2.59 -4.66
C GLN A 254 14.71 3.37 -4.60
N VAL A 255 14.77 4.71 -4.48
CA VAL A 255 13.55 5.54 -4.46
C VAL A 255 12.76 5.44 -5.76
N LYS A 256 13.43 5.27 -6.92
CA LYS A 256 12.75 5.04 -8.20
C LYS A 256 12.01 3.70 -8.22
N LEU A 257 12.60 2.65 -7.67
CA LEU A 257 11.96 1.34 -7.56
C LEU A 257 10.75 1.41 -6.64
N GLU A 258 10.90 1.97 -5.44
CA GLU A 258 9.79 2.16 -4.49
C GLU A 258 8.62 2.92 -5.14
N LEU A 259 8.91 4.01 -5.85
CA LEU A 259 7.90 4.78 -6.56
C LEU A 259 7.19 3.97 -7.66
N ARG A 260 7.89 3.05 -8.34
CA ARG A 260 7.26 2.17 -9.34
C ARG A 260 6.37 1.13 -8.67
N GLU A 261 6.82 0.53 -7.58
CA GLU A 261 6.05 -0.47 -6.85
C GLU A 261 4.80 0.14 -6.22
N VAL A 262 4.92 1.31 -5.58
CA VAL A 262 3.76 2.05 -5.05
C VAL A 262 2.76 2.42 -6.15
N LYS A 263 3.22 2.73 -7.36
CA LYS A 263 2.32 3.01 -8.51
C LYS A 263 1.58 1.77 -9.02
N LYS A 264 2.11 0.56 -8.80
CA LYS A 264 1.51 -0.71 -9.24
C LYS A 264 0.48 -1.26 -8.24
N THR A 265 0.49 -0.78 -7.00
CA THR A 265 -0.51 -1.22 -6.01
C THR A 265 -1.94 -0.86 -6.46
N PRO A 266 -2.96 -1.58 -5.97
CA PRO A 266 -4.36 -1.23 -6.24
C PRO A 266 -4.68 0.23 -5.89
N GLN A 267 -4.18 0.72 -4.76
CA GLN A 267 -4.37 2.09 -4.30
C GLN A 267 -3.64 3.10 -5.21
N GLY A 268 -2.44 2.76 -5.70
CA GLY A 268 -1.70 3.57 -6.66
C GLY A 268 -2.42 3.68 -8.01
N ASN A 269 -2.97 2.57 -8.50
CA ASN A 269 -3.82 2.54 -9.69
C ASN A 269 -5.11 3.34 -9.51
N MET A 270 -5.74 3.26 -8.34
CA MET A 270 -6.93 4.03 -7.99
C MET A 270 -6.67 5.55 -8.05
N VAL A 271 -5.55 6.03 -7.49
CA VAL A 271 -5.15 7.45 -7.61
C VAL A 271 -4.95 7.85 -9.08
N LYS A 272 -4.36 6.97 -9.90
CA LYS A 272 -4.19 7.23 -11.34
C LYS A 272 -5.54 7.37 -12.05
N GLN A 273 -6.49 6.47 -11.79
CA GLN A 273 -7.84 6.52 -12.36
C GLN A 273 -8.60 7.77 -11.90
N TYR A 274 -8.55 8.08 -10.60
CA TYR A 274 -9.16 9.28 -10.02
C TYR A 274 -8.62 10.56 -10.66
N ARG A 275 -7.31 10.68 -10.82
CA ARG A 275 -6.69 11.83 -11.51
C ARG A 275 -7.10 11.91 -12.98
N LYS A 276 -7.30 10.78 -13.65
CA LYS A 276 -7.75 10.74 -15.06
C LYS A 276 -9.19 11.24 -15.18
N ALA A 277 -10.10 10.67 -14.39
CA ALA A 277 -11.51 11.07 -14.33
C ALA A 277 -11.66 12.56 -14.01
N LYS A 278 -10.93 13.05 -13.00
CA LYS A 278 -10.95 14.47 -12.63
C LYS A 278 -10.52 15.41 -13.77
N ARG A 279 -9.58 14.99 -14.64
CA ARG A 279 -9.19 15.78 -15.84
C ARG A 279 -10.27 15.77 -16.92
N GLN A 280 -11.08 14.72 -16.96
CA GLN A 280 -12.21 14.59 -17.87
C GLN A 280 -13.48 15.27 -17.34
N GLY A 281 -13.42 15.87 -16.14
CA GLY A 281 -14.57 16.50 -15.49
C GLY A 281 -15.50 15.50 -14.78
N GLU A 282 -15.08 14.23 -14.66
CA GLU A 282 -15.85 13.18 -14.00
C GLU A 282 -15.52 13.11 -12.50
N ASN A 283 -16.54 12.84 -11.69
CA ASN A 283 -16.39 12.63 -10.25
C ASN A 283 -16.64 11.16 -9.89
N LEU A 284 -15.56 10.36 -9.83
CA LEU A 284 -15.66 8.94 -9.47
C LEU A 284 -16.34 8.70 -8.11
N MET A 285 -16.20 9.64 -7.17
CA MET A 285 -16.81 9.50 -5.84
C MET A 285 -18.32 9.65 -5.89
N GLU A 286 -18.83 10.56 -6.71
CA GLU A 286 -20.28 10.72 -6.90
C GLU A 286 -20.88 9.52 -7.63
N MET A 287 -20.18 9.01 -8.66
CA MET A 287 -20.62 7.79 -9.36
C MET A 287 -20.67 6.58 -8.42
N LEU A 288 -19.67 6.42 -7.55
CA LEU A 288 -19.66 5.34 -6.56
C LEU A 288 -20.82 5.45 -5.56
N ILE A 289 -21.15 6.67 -5.13
CA ILE A 289 -22.28 6.91 -4.22
C ILE A 289 -23.60 6.61 -4.94
N ALA A 290 -23.78 7.07 -6.17
CA ALA A 290 -24.99 6.83 -6.94
C ALA A 290 -25.23 5.32 -7.15
N GLU A 291 -24.18 4.55 -7.44
CA GLU A 291 -24.28 3.09 -7.55
C GLU A 291 -24.71 2.46 -6.21
N ALA A 292 -24.08 2.86 -5.10
CA ALA A 292 -24.43 2.36 -3.78
C ALA A 292 -25.87 2.73 -3.36
N GLU A 293 -26.40 3.87 -3.82
CA GLU A 293 -27.80 4.26 -3.66
C GLU A 293 -28.74 3.33 -4.42
N VAL A 294 -28.41 2.98 -5.67
CA VAL A 294 -29.18 2.04 -6.50
C VAL A 294 -29.21 0.65 -5.87
N ASP A 295 -28.06 0.16 -5.39
CA ASP A 295 -27.97 -1.13 -4.69
C ASP A 295 -28.81 -1.13 -3.41
N LEU A 296 -28.70 -0.07 -2.61
CA LEU A 296 -29.49 0.08 -1.39
C LEU A 296 -30.99 0.08 -1.68
N HIS A 297 -31.43 0.80 -2.72
CA HIS A 297 -32.83 0.82 -3.15
C HIS A 297 -33.31 -0.56 -3.61
N SER A 298 -32.49 -1.27 -4.36
CA SER A 298 -32.81 -2.63 -4.84
C SER A 298 -32.97 -3.61 -3.68
N LEU A 299 -32.07 -3.55 -2.69
CA LEU A 299 -32.13 -4.39 -1.49
C LEU A 299 -33.31 -4.02 -0.58
N GLN A 300 -33.63 -2.72 -0.47
CA GLN A 300 -34.81 -2.24 0.24
C GLN A 300 -36.10 -2.78 -0.39
N ALA A 301 -36.20 -2.75 -1.72
CA ALA A 301 -37.35 -3.31 -2.44
C ALA A 301 -37.49 -4.82 -2.22
N LEU A 302 -36.37 -5.56 -2.23
CA LEU A 302 -36.35 -6.99 -1.90
C LEU A 302 -36.82 -7.25 -0.47
N HIS A 303 -36.31 -6.47 0.50
CA HIS A 303 -36.73 -6.54 1.89
C HIS A 303 -38.24 -6.35 2.03
N ASP A 304 -38.80 -5.32 1.41
CA ASP A 304 -40.21 -5.01 1.50
C ASP A 304 -41.08 -6.08 0.81
N PHE A 305 -40.62 -6.64 -0.31
CA PHE A 305 -41.27 -7.77 -0.98
C PHE A 305 -41.35 -9.03 -0.09
N VAL A 306 -40.23 -9.42 0.55
CA VAL A 306 -40.20 -10.55 1.48
C VAL A 306 -41.07 -10.29 2.71
N LYS A 307 -41.07 -9.05 3.21
CA LYS A 307 -41.93 -8.64 4.33
C LYS A 307 -43.42 -8.72 3.97
N ASP A 308 -43.81 -8.27 2.78
CA ASP A 308 -45.19 -8.32 2.32
C ASP A 308 -45.69 -9.77 2.18
N PHE A 309 -44.83 -10.71 1.77
CA PHE A 309 -45.17 -12.14 1.80
C PHE A 309 -45.37 -12.65 3.23
N LYS A 310 -44.44 -12.35 4.15
CA LYS A 310 -44.56 -12.72 5.57
C LYS A 310 -45.87 -12.19 6.18
N ASP A 311 -46.21 -10.95 5.88
CA ASP A 311 -47.39 -10.25 6.41
C ASP A 311 -48.67 -10.58 5.61
N ARG A 312 -48.59 -11.53 4.65
CA ARG A 312 -49.68 -12.07 3.82
C ARG A 312 -50.39 -11.04 2.93
N LYS A 313 -49.67 -10.00 2.51
CA LYS A 313 -50.16 -9.05 1.52
C LYS A 313 -50.02 -9.57 0.09
N ILE A 314 -49.09 -10.51 -0.13
CA ILE A 314 -48.92 -11.24 -1.40
C ILE A 314 -49.02 -12.74 -1.16
N THR A 315 -49.42 -13.47 -2.19
CA THR A 315 -49.58 -14.92 -2.21
C THR A 315 -48.25 -15.62 -2.47
N LEU A 316 -48.20 -16.93 -2.19
CA LEU A 316 -47.01 -17.74 -2.52
C LEU A 316 -46.72 -17.74 -4.03
N LYS A 317 -47.75 -17.77 -4.88
CA LYS A 317 -47.58 -17.74 -6.34
C LYS A 317 -46.93 -16.43 -6.80
N GLU A 318 -47.33 -15.29 -6.21
CA GLU A 318 -46.71 -13.99 -6.48
C GLU A 318 -45.28 -13.93 -5.91
N PHE A 319 -45.06 -14.50 -4.73
CA PHE A 319 -43.73 -14.54 -4.11
C PHE A 319 -42.72 -15.35 -4.93
N VAL A 320 -43.11 -16.54 -5.42
CA VAL A 320 -42.27 -17.42 -6.26
C VAL A 320 -41.97 -16.80 -7.61
N ARG A 321 -42.92 -16.06 -8.20
CA ARG A 321 -42.68 -15.32 -9.45
C ARG A 321 -41.64 -14.20 -9.27
N GLY A 322 -41.39 -13.78 -8.03
CA GLY A 322 -40.54 -12.65 -7.73
C GLY A 322 -41.24 -11.29 -7.93
N PRO A 323 -40.60 -10.19 -7.56
CA PRO A 323 -41.12 -8.86 -7.82
C PRO A 323 -41.29 -8.66 -9.33
N ASN A 324 -42.42 -8.08 -9.75
CA ASN A 324 -42.77 -7.79 -11.17
C ASN A 324 -41.79 -6.85 -11.92
N TYR A 325 -40.60 -6.59 -11.37
CA TYR A 325 -39.57 -5.69 -11.89
C TYR A 325 -38.31 -6.41 -12.40
N VAL A 326 -38.27 -7.75 -12.42
CA VAL A 326 -37.18 -8.50 -13.05
C VAL A 326 -37.80 -9.44 -14.06
N ASN A 327 -37.51 -9.19 -15.35
CA ASN A 327 -37.94 -10.03 -16.43
C ASN A 327 -37.20 -11.37 -16.28
N ILE A 328 -37.93 -12.47 -16.11
CA ILE A 328 -37.33 -13.80 -15.89
C ILE A 328 -36.47 -14.20 -17.09
N ASP A 329 -36.76 -13.66 -18.28
CA ASP A 329 -35.95 -13.77 -19.49
C ASP A 329 -34.49 -13.32 -19.26
N ASP A 330 -34.24 -12.29 -18.44
CA ASP A 330 -32.88 -11.80 -18.16
C ASP A 330 -32.08 -12.76 -17.26
N MET A 331 -32.75 -13.62 -16.47
CA MET A 331 -32.08 -14.62 -15.62
C MET A 331 -31.68 -15.86 -16.41
N GLU A 332 -32.47 -16.25 -17.42
CA GLU A 332 -32.17 -17.40 -18.26
C GLU A 332 -30.95 -17.13 -19.17
N ASP A 333 -30.83 -15.89 -19.66
CA ASP A 333 -29.66 -15.42 -20.41
C ASP A 333 -28.40 -15.34 -19.52
N MET A 334 -28.52 -14.88 -18.27
CA MET A 334 -27.39 -14.83 -17.32
C MET A 334 -26.87 -16.22 -16.92
N ILE A 335 -27.76 -17.19 -16.73
CA ILE A 335 -27.40 -18.58 -16.44
C ILE A 335 -26.72 -19.20 -17.66
N ASN A 336 -27.24 -18.95 -18.86
CA ASN A 336 -26.62 -19.43 -20.08
C ASN A 336 -25.22 -18.85 -20.30
N GLU A 337 -24.99 -17.56 -20.03
CA GLU A 337 -23.64 -16.97 -20.14
C GLU A 337 -22.64 -17.57 -19.12
N MET A 338 -23.07 -17.92 -17.90
CA MET A 338 -22.20 -18.57 -16.91
C MET A 338 -21.80 -20.00 -17.31
N PHE A 339 -22.67 -20.76 -17.97
CA PHE A 339 -22.36 -22.13 -18.41
C PHE A 339 -21.53 -22.20 -19.70
N VAL A 340 -21.46 -21.13 -20.49
CA VAL A 340 -20.65 -21.08 -21.72
C VAL A 340 -19.14 -20.93 -21.41
N VAL A 341 -18.77 -20.39 -20.25
CA VAL A 341 -17.35 -20.13 -19.89
C VAL A 341 -16.60 -21.40 -19.41
N VAL A 342 -17.27 -22.53 -19.22
CA VAL A 342 -16.63 -23.78 -18.74
C VAL A 342 -16.20 -24.72 -19.88
N ASN A 343 -16.51 -24.39 -21.14
CA ASN A 343 -16.07 -25.18 -22.30
C ASN A 343 -15.18 -24.37 -23.25
N ILE A 344 -13.99 -23.95 -22.80
CA ILE A 344 -12.81 -23.68 -23.66
C ILE A 344 -11.55 -24.17 -22.97
#